data_AF-A0A815AQN0-F1
#
_entry.id   AF-A0A815AQN0-F1
#
_cell.length_a   1.000
_cell.length_b   1.000
_cell.length_c   1.000
_cell.angle_alpha   90.00
_cell.angle_beta   90.00
_cell.angle_gamma   90.00
#
_symmetry.space_group_name_H-M   'P 1'
#
loop_
_entity.id
_entity.type
_entity.pdbx_description
1 polymer ?
#
loop_
_entity_poly.entity_id
_entity_poly.type
_entity_poly.pdbx_seq_one_letter_code
_entity_poly.pdbx_strand_id
1 'polypeptide(L)'
;MYFLRSTPIMIVVFMIFTLTQGKPTHVLSSTNIKDNIKHLLSLTGIENEYARFLSFLKIYPPTDNTKIRALYDELFSTNAYVSDLVRLYAKYYTLDEIMELIDFYSSPLGKKLLQANHELYRQMEDIMLTKISDYIFTSAEHGFNIPLAEFQ
;
A
#
# COMPACT_ATOMS: atom_id res chain seq x y z
N MET A 1 9.50 2.81 17.97
CA MET A 1 9.93 2.15 16.72
C MET A 1 9.04 2.63 15.57
N TYR A 2 9.43 3.69 14.86
CA TYR A 2 8.85 3.96 13.54
C TYR A 2 9.72 3.20 12.54
N PHE A 3 9.43 1.91 12.36
CA PHE A 3 9.82 1.27 11.11
C PHE A 3 9.25 2.18 10.02
N LEU A 4 10.14 2.73 9.20
CA LEU A 4 9.79 3.37 7.95
C LEU A 4 8.76 2.45 7.29
N ARG A 5 7.49 2.85 7.37
CA ARG A 5 6.38 2.24 6.65
C ARG A 5 6.75 2.40 5.19
N SER A 6 7.45 1.42 4.64
CA SER A 6 7.27 1.07 3.24
C SER A 6 5.78 0.80 3.13
N THR A 7 5.02 1.82 2.72
CA THR A 7 3.62 1.63 2.40
C THR A 7 3.58 0.50 1.36
N PRO A 8 2.71 -0.51 1.54
CA PRO A 8 2.72 -1.76 0.78
C PRO A 8 2.41 -1.62 -0.72
N ILE A 9 2.41 -0.39 -1.26
CA ILE A 9 2.19 -0.09 -2.68
C ILE A 9 3.50 -0.27 -3.48
N MET A 10 4.68 -0.22 -2.86
CA MET A 10 5.94 -0.19 -3.62
C MET A 10 6.45 -1.56 -4.14
N ILE A 11 5.84 -2.69 -3.78
CA ILE A 11 6.29 -4.03 -4.23
C ILE A 11 5.19 -4.74 -5.04
N VAL A 12 4.61 -4.06 -6.01
CA VAL A 12 3.85 -4.70 -7.11
C VAL A 12 4.68 -4.74 -8.40
N VAL A 13 5.87 -4.13 -8.41
CA VAL A 13 6.67 -3.88 -9.64
C VAL A 13 7.49 -5.09 -10.14
N PHE A 14 7.40 -6.28 -9.54
CA PHE A 14 8.34 -7.37 -9.89
C PHE A 14 7.75 -8.74 -10.27
N MET A 15 6.48 -8.84 -10.68
CA MET A 15 5.93 -10.12 -11.17
C MET A 15 5.00 -9.97 -12.37
N ILE A 16 5.52 -9.46 -13.49
CA ILE A 16 4.99 -9.85 -14.81
C ILE A 16 6.16 -10.19 -15.73
N PHE A 17 6.74 -11.37 -15.48
CA PHE A 17 7.37 -12.11 -16.56
C PHE A 17 6.86 -13.55 -16.47
N THR A 18 6.41 -14.05 -17.62
CA THR A 18 5.91 -15.40 -17.89
C THR A 18 4.48 -15.71 -17.44
N LEU A 19 3.50 -15.41 -18.29
CA LEU A 19 2.55 -16.42 -18.77
C LEU A 19 1.69 -15.85 -19.91
N THR A 20 2.24 -15.88 -21.12
CA THR A 20 1.48 -15.85 -22.36
C THR A 20 0.65 -17.14 -22.48
N GLN A 21 -0.62 -17.09 -22.08
CA GLN A 21 -1.65 -18.00 -22.57
C GLN A 21 -2.91 -17.18 -22.78
N GLY A 22 -3.36 -17.12 -24.04
CA GLY A 22 -4.37 -16.20 -24.54
C GLY A 22 -5.63 -16.12 -23.69
N LYS A 23 -6.11 -14.90 -23.47
CA LYS A 23 -7.35 -14.66 -22.74
C LYS A 23 -8.17 -13.52 -23.35
N PRO A 24 -9.50 -13.61 -23.15
CA PRO A 24 -10.50 -13.00 -24.00
C PRO A 24 -10.60 -11.51 -23.76
N THR A 25 -10.90 -10.77 -24.82
CA THR A 25 -11.22 -9.34 -24.83
C THR A 25 -12.40 -9.05 -23.89
N HIS A 26 -12.10 -8.63 -22.66
CA HIS A 26 -13.08 -8.07 -21.74
C HIS A 26 -13.24 -6.58 -22.05
N VAL A 27 -14.47 -6.18 -22.39
CA VAL A 27 -14.86 -4.79 -22.64
C VAL A 27 -15.01 -4.09 -21.28
N LEU A 28 -13.90 -3.60 -20.72
CA LEU A 28 -13.89 -2.54 -19.70
C LEU A 28 -13.60 -1.21 -20.39
N SER A 29 -14.33 -0.14 -20.02
CA SER A 29 -14.31 1.22 -20.59
C SER A 29 -13.01 1.60 -21.33
N SER A 30 -13.00 1.36 -22.64
CA SER A 30 -11.79 1.16 -23.44
C SER A 30 -11.08 2.44 -23.90
N THR A 31 -11.22 3.57 -23.18
CA THR A 31 -10.65 4.83 -23.69
C THR A 31 -10.00 5.76 -22.67
N ASN A 32 -10.20 5.58 -21.36
CA ASN A 32 -9.60 6.48 -20.37
C ASN A 32 -8.75 5.74 -19.31
N ILE A 33 -7.43 5.89 -19.42
CA ILE A 33 -6.47 5.34 -18.46
C ILE A 33 -6.73 5.82 -17.03
N LYS A 34 -7.19 7.06 -16.83
CA LYS A 34 -7.42 7.61 -15.48
C LYS A 34 -8.56 6.91 -14.76
N ASP A 35 -9.63 6.58 -15.47
CA ASP A 35 -10.79 5.91 -14.89
C ASP A 35 -10.46 4.45 -14.56
N ASN A 36 -9.68 3.79 -15.42
CA ASN A 36 -9.18 2.45 -15.16
C ASN A 36 -8.21 2.42 -13.96
N ILE A 37 -7.32 3.40 -13.82
CA ILE A 37 -6.46 3.50 -12.63
C ILE A 37 -7.30 3.69 -11.36
N LYS A 38 -8.32 4.57 -11.37
CA LYS A 38 -9.22 4.72 -10.22
C LYS A 38 -9.89 3.40 -9.85
N HIS A 39 -10.32 2.64 -10.85
CA HIS A 39 -10.90 1.32 -10.61
C HIS A 39 -9.89 0.37 -9.98
N LEU A 40 -8.67 0.28 -10.52
CA LEU A 40 -7.57 -0.50 -9.95
C LEU A 40 -7.32 -0.14 -8.48
N LEU A 41 -7.21 1.15 -8.17
CA LEU A 41 -6.98 1.65 -6.81
C LEU A 41 -8.11 1.25 -5.84
N SER A 42 -9.36 1.25 -6.31
CA SER A 42 -10.50 0.77 -5.52
C SER A 42 -10.41 -0.74 -5.24
N LEU A 43 -9.98 -1.54 -6.23
CA LEU A 43 -9.83 -2.99 -6.08
C LEU A 43 -8.76 -3.35 -5.06
N THR A 44 -7.68 -2.56 -5.00
CA THR A 44 -6.61 -2.76 -4.02
C THR A 44 -6.96 -2.25 -2.62
N GLY A 45 -8.11 -1.57 -2.46
CA GLY A 45 -8.55 -1.05 -1.16
C GLY A 45 -7.71 0.12 -0.62
N ILE A 46 -7.07 0.88 -1.50
CA ILE A 46 -6.08 1.89 -1.08
C ILE A 46 -6.69 3.00 -0.21
N GLU A 47 -7.97 3.29 -0.41
CA GLU A 47 -8.72 4.30 0.34
C GLU A 47 -8.79 3.94 1.83
N ASN A 48 -9.00 2.65 2.14
CA ASN A 48 -9.04 2.16 3.51
C ASN A 48 -7.66 2.23 4.17
N GLU A 49 -6.61 1.88 3.43
CA GLU A 49 -5.23 1.97 3.92
C GLU A 49 -4.80 3.41 4.18
N TYR A 50 -5.18 4.33 3.29
CA TYR A 50 -4.90 5.75 3.47
C TYR A 50 -5.65 6.33 4.69
N ALA A 51 -6.92 5.97 4.88
CA ALA A 51 -7.68 6.37 6.06
C ALA A 51 -7.06 5.84 7.38
N ARG A 52 -6.60 4.57 7.39
CA ARG A 52 -5.85 4.00 8.53
C ARG A 52 -4.54 4.75 8.77
N PHE A 53 -3.84 5.12 7.71
CA PHE A 53 -2.60 5.89 7.80
C PHE A 53 -2.82 7.27 8.44
N LEU A 54 -3.82 8.03 7.98
CA LEU A 54 -4.16 9.33 8.57
C LEU A 54 -4.58 9.19 10.04
N SER A 55 -5.39 8.18 10.36
CA SER A 55 -5.80 7.92 11.74
C SER A 55 -4.62 7.57 12.65
N PHE A 56 -3.66 6.77 12.16
CA PHE A 56 -2.42 6.48 12.88
C PHE A 56 -1.60 7.74 13.18
N LEU A 57 -1.54 8.68 12.22
CA LEU A 57 -0.88 9.98 12.41
C LEU A 57 -1.73 10.99 13.20
N LYS A 58 -2.93 10.62 13.62
CA LYS A 58 -3.91 11.50 14.29
C LYS A 58 -4.24 12.75 13.46
N ILE A 59 -4.25 12.59 12.14
CA ILE A 59 -4.65 13.63 11.18
C ILE A 59 -6.14 13.43 10.88
N TYR A 60 -6.97 14.40 11.28
CA TYR A 60 -8.42 14.33 11.12
C TYR A 60 -8.96 15.60 10.42
N PRO A 61 -10.09 15.49 9.69
CA PRO A 61 -10.71 16.66 9.09
C PRO A 61 -11.11 17.67 10.17
N PRO A 62 -10.71 18.94 10.06
CA PRO A 62 -11.14 19.97 11.00
C PRO A 62 -12.65 20.25 10.85
N THR A 63 -13.32 20.55 11.97
CA THR A 63 -14.77 20.81 12.02
C THR A 63 -15.12 22.30 12.04
N ASP A 64 -14.27 23.13 12.64
CA ASP A 64 -14.69 24.48 13.09
C ASP A 64 -14.14 25.62 12.22
N ASN A 65 -13.21 25.33 11.29
CA ASN A 65 -12.54 26.34 10.49
C ASN A 65 -12.55 25.98 9.00
N THR A 66 -13.29 26.76 8.22
CA THR A 66 -13.48 26.53 6.77
C THR A 66 -12.18 26.66 5.96
N LYS A 67 -11.25 27.53 6.35
CA LYS A 67 -9.95 27.68 5.66
C LYS A 67 -9.03 26.49 5.92
N ILE A 68 -8.94 26.06 7.18
CA ILE A 68 -8.13 24.87 7.53
C ILE A 68 -8.78 23.63 6.92
N ARG A 69 -10.12 23.58 6.86
CA ARG A 69 -10.83 22.49 6.17
C ARG A 69 -10.51 22.45 4.68
N ALA A 70 -10.51 23.58 3.99
CA ALA A 70 -10.12 23.62 2.59
C ALA A 70 -8.68 23.10 2.37
N LEU A 71 -7.73 23.51 3.23
CA LEU A 71 -6.35 23.02 3.17
C LEU A 71 -6.24 21.52 3.46
N TYR A 72 -7.02 21.02 4.42
CA TYR A 72 -7.12 19.58 4.68
C TYR A 72 -7.65 18.84 3.45
N ASP A 73 -8.71 19.35 2.83
CA ASP A 73 -9.32 18.69 1.68
C ASP A 73 -8.37 18.68 0.47
N GLU A 74 -7.55 19.73 0.32
CA GLU A 74 -6.50 19.82 -0.71
C GLU A 74 -5.34 18.85 -0.49
N LEU A 75 -4.86 18.71 0.75
CA LEU A 75 -3.62 17.97 1.04
C LEU A 75 -3.84 16.53 1.51
N PHE A 76 -4.93 16.29 2.23
CA PHE A 76 -5.15 15.05 2.99
C PHE A 76 -6.44 14.33 2.65
N SER A 77 -7.34 14.89 1.83
CA SER A 77 -8.51 14.12 1.42
C SER A 77 -8.14 12.87 0.63
N THR A 78 -8.97 11.83 0.75
CA THR A 78 -8.86 10.63 -0.09
C THR A 78 -8.87 10.99 -1.57
N ASN A 79 -9.67 11.98 -1.97
CA ASN A 79 -9.76 12.41 -3.37
C ASN A 79 -8.45 13.04 -3.86
N ALA A 80 -7.80 13.89 -3.04
CA ALA A 80 -6.50 14.47 -3.36
C ALA A 80 -5.45 13.36 -3.54
N TYR A 81 -5.39 12.44 -2.58
CA TYR A 81 -4.45 11.32 -2.62
C TYR A 81 -4.67 10.38 -3.81
N VAL A 82 -5.92 10.00 -4.10
CA VAL A 82 -6.27 9.19 -5.28
C VAL A 82 -5.91 9.93 -6.58
N SER A 83 -6.13 11.24 -6.66
CA SER A 83 -5.74 12.04 -7.83
C SER A 83 -4.23 12.02 -8.08
N ASP A 84 -3.43 12.12 -7.01
CA ASP A 84 -1.96 12.02 -7.10
C ASP A 84 -1.51 10.63 -7.51
N LEU A 85 -2.11 9.57 -6.96
CA LEU A 85 -1.84 8.20 -7.39
C LEU A 85 -2.23 7.96 -8.84
N VAL A 86 -3.36 8.48 -9.30
CA VAL A 86 -3.77 8.38 -10.72
C VAL A 86 -2.72 9.01 -11.63
N ARG A 87 -2.19 10.18 -11.26
CA ARG A 87 -1.12 10.83 -12.02
C ARG A 87 0.18 10.02 -11.99
N LEU A 88 0.50 9.43 -10.84
CA LEU A 88 1.70 8.61 -10.67
C LEU A 88 1.63 7.33 -11.52
N TYR A 89 0.53 6.58 -11.46
CA TYR A 89 0.33 5.37 -12.26
C TYR A 89 0.32 5.67 -13.75
N ALA A 90 -0.38 6.74 -14.19
CA ALA A 90 -0.43 7.13 -15.60
C ALA A 90 0.95 7.54 -16.18
N LYS A 91 1.92 7.85 -15.31
CA LYS A 91 3.31 8.14 -15.73
C LYS A 91 4.12 6.86 -16.02
N TYR A 92 3.81 5.76 -15.34
CA TYR A 92 4.64 4.54 -15.37
C TYR A 92 3.97 3.35 -16.06
N TYR A 93 2.66 3.38 -16.24
CA TYR A 93 1.91 2.29 -16.84
C TYR A 93 1.11 2.78 -18.05
N THR A 94 1.05 1.93 -19.06
CA THR A 94 0.17 2.04 -20.21
C THR A 94 -1.25 1.59 -19.86
N LEU A 95 -2.22 1.89 -20.73
CA LEU A 95 -3.60 1.44 -20.53
C LEU A 95 -3.69 -0.09 -20.47
N ASP A 96 -2.98 -0.79 -21.35
CA ASP A 96 -3.00 -2.26 -21.43
C ASP A 96 -2.46 -2.88 -20.15
N GLU A 97 -1.34 -2.37 -19.62
CA GLU A 97 -0.77 -2.84 -18.34
C GLU A 97 -1.72 -2.58 -17.16
N ILE A 98 -2.41 -1.43 -17.13
CA ILE A 98 -3.43 -1.17 -16.11
C ILE A 98 -4.58 -2.16 -16.21
N MET A 99 -5.01 -2.51 -17.43
CA MET A 99 -6.06 -3.50 -17.64
C MET A 99 -5.63 -4.90 -17.19
N GLU A 100 -4.39 -5.31 -17.48
CA GLU A 100 -3.83 -6.58 -16.99
C GLU A 100 -3.79 -6.63 -15.46
N LEU A 101 -3.41 -5.53 -14.80
CA LEU A 101 -3.45 -5.44 -13.34
C LEU A 101 -4.88 -5.54 -12.80
N ILE A 102 -5.85 -4.88 -13.43
CA ILE A 102 -7.27 -4.99 -13.06
C ILE A 102 -7.74 -6.44 -13.16
N ASP A 103 -7.44 -7.12 -14.27
CA ASP A 103 -7.79 -8.52 -14.49
C ASP A 103 -7.17 -9.42 -13.42
N PHE A 104 -5.90 -9.21 -13.09
CA PHE A 104 -5.21 -9.94 -12.04
C PHE A 104 -5.87 -9.73 -10.68
N TYR A 105 -6.03 -8.47 -10.23
CA TYR A 105 -6.61 -8.16 -8.92
C TYR A 105 -8.09 -8.55 -8.80
N SER A 106 -8.79 -8.66 -9.93
CA SER A 106 -10.17 -9.17 -9.98
C SER A 106 -10.26 -10.71 -9.90
N SER A 107 -9.17 -11.42 -10.22
CA SER A 107 -9.12 -12.87 -10.20
C SER A 107 -9.18 -13.47 -8.78
N PRO A 108 -9.55 -14.76 -8.61
CA PRO A 108 -9.51 -15.43 -7.31
C PRO A 108 -8.14 -15.38 -6.64
N LEU A 109 -7.06 -15.49 -7.42
CA LEU A 109 -5.70 -15.42 -6.90
C LEU A 109 -5.35 -13.99 -6.44
N GLY A 110 -5.67 -12.97 -7.24
CA GLY A 110 -5.43 -11.57 -6.87
C GLY A 110 -6.17 -11.17 -5.60
N LYS A 111 -7.44 -11.59 -5.47
CA LYS A 111 -8.23 -11.38 -4.24
C LYS A 111 -7.61 -12.10 -3.03
N LYS A 112 -7.16 -13.35 -3.21
CA LYS A 112 -6.46 -14.09 -2.15
C LYS A 112 -5.17 -13.39 -1.74
N LEU A 113 -4.40 -12.87 -2.71
CA LEU A 113 -3.18 -12.11 -2.43
C LEU A 113 -3.48 -10.86 -1.60
N LEU A 114 -4.48 -10.07 -1.99
CA LEU A 114 -4.88 -8.87 -1.25
C LEU A 114 -5.29 -9.18 0.21
N GLN A 115 -6.04 -10.27 0.42
CA GLN A 115 -6.47 -10.70 1.75
C GLN A 115 -5.31 -11.26 2.59
N ALA A 116 -4.47 -12.11 1.99
CA ALA A 116 -3.39 -12.78 2.69
C ALA A 116 -2.24 -11.85 3.03
N ASN A 117 -1.96 -10.84 2.20
CA ASN A 117 -0.84 -9.93 2.39
C ASN A 117 -0.84 -9.27 3.77
N HIS A 118 -1.99 -8.83 4.27
CA HIS A 118 -2.08 -8.21 5.59
C HIS A 118 -1.61 -9.15 6.72
N GLU A 119 -2.02 -10.42 6.67
CA GLU A 119 -1.64 -11.41 7.68
C GLU A 119 -0.19 -11.88 7.49
N LEU A 120 0.27 -12.02 6.24
CA LEU A 120 1.67 -12.33 5.95
C LEU A 120 2.62 -11.27 6.51
N TYR A 121 2.32 -9.98 6.30
CA TYR A 121 3.16 -8.91 6.85
C TYR A 121 3.18 -8.89 8.37
N ARG A 122 2.04 -9.13 9.02
CA ARG A 122 1.97 -9.25 10.48
C ARG A 122 2.87 -10.36 10.99
N GLN A 123 2.80 -11.54 10.37
CA GLN A 123 3.65 -12.68 10.76
C GLN A 123 5.13 -12.41 10.47
N MET A 124 5.46 -11.72 9.38
CA MET A 124 6.84 -11.32 9.08
C MET A 124 7.39 -10.36 10.14
N GLU A 125 6.60 -9.38 10.59
CA GLU A 125 6.96 -8.47 11.68
C GLU A 125 7.17 -9.24 12.99
N ASP A 126 6.24 -10.12 13.37
CA ASP A 126 6.35 -10.95 14.58
C ASP A 126 7.62 -11.82 14.57
N ILE A 127 7.95 -12.43 13.42
CA ILE A 127 9.18 -13.23 13.27
C ILE A 127 10.42 -12.34 13.44
N MET A 128 10.44 -11.15 12.84
CA MET A 128 11.57 -10.23 12.98
C MET A 128 11.75 -9.76 14.42
N LEU A 129 10.67 -9.36 15.09
CA LEU A 129 10.70 -8.94 16.49
C LEU A 129 11.16 -10.07 17.41
N THR A 130 10.69 -11.30 17.19
CA THR A 130 11.14 -12.48 17.93
C THR A 130 12.64 -12.68 17.75
N LYS A 131 13.16 -12.63 16.51
CA LYS A 131 14.60 -12.77 16.25
C LYS A 131 15.44 -11.66 16.88
N ILE A 132 14.96 -10.41 16.88
CA ILE A 132 15.65 -9.29 17.53
C ILE A 132 15.69 -9.52 19.05
N SER A 133 14.56 -9.94 19.63
CA SER A 133 14.45 -10.27 21.05
C SER A 133 15.44 -11.38 21.43
N ASP A 134 15.43 -12.50 20.72
CA ASP A 134 16.34 -13.62 20.95
C ASP A 134 17.81 -13.18 20.85
N TYR A 135 18.15 -12.40 19.83
CA TYR A 135 19.49 -11.86 19.64
C TYR A 135 19.94 -11.01 20.85
N ILE A 136 19.09 -10.13 21.36
CA ILE A 136 19.39 -9.29 22.53
C ILE A 136 19.60 -10.15 23.77
N PHE A 137 18.68 -11.07 24.06
CA PHE A 137 18.73 -11.91 25.26
C PHE A 137 19.93 -12.86 25.25
N THR A 138 20.14 -13.59 24.15
CA THR A 138 21.30 -14.49 24.03
C THR A 138 22.61 -13.71 24.08
N SER A 139 22.69 -12.51 23.51
CA SER A 139 23.89 -11.68 23.59
C SER A 139 24.18 -11.24 25.03
N ALA A 140 23.16 -10.85 25.78
CA ALA A 140 23.29 -10.49 27.20
C ALA A 140 23.76 -11.67 28.06
N GLU A 141 23.26 -12.89 27.82
CA GLU A 141 23.71 -14.12 28.50
C GLU A 141 25.21 -14.40 28.27
N HIS A 142 25.74 -14.00 27.11
CA HIS A 142 27.16 -14.14 26.77
C HIS A 142 28.00 -12.92 27.20
N GLY A 143 27.42 -11.98 27.95
CA GLY A 143 28.12 -10.79 28.44
C GLY A 143 28.31 -9.67 27.41
N PHE A 144 27.64 -9.74 26.25
CA PHE A 144 27.64 -8.66 25.28
C PHE A 144 26.53 -7.65 25.62
N ASN A 145 26.86 -6.35 25.57
CA ASN A 145 25.88 -5.28 25.69
C ASN A 145 25.50 -4.78 24.30
N ILE A 146 24.22 -4.94 23.92
CA ILE A 146 23.70 -4.40 22.68
C ILE A 146 23.06 -3.05 22.96
N PRO A 147 23.67 -1.93 22.53
CA PRO A 147 23.06 -0.61 22.69
C PRO A 147 21.78 -0.56 21.85
N LEU A 148 20.63 -0.44 22.52
CA LEU A 148 19.38 -0.11 21.86
C LEU A 148 19.39 1.38 21.52
N ALA A 149 18.89 1.73 20.34
CA ALA A 149 18.77 3.14 19.96
C ALA A 149 17.89 3.86 21.00
N GLU A 150 18.43 4.90 21.62
CA GLU A 150 17.67 5.77 22.52
C GLU A 150 16.59 6.47 21.69
N PHE A 151 15.33 6.28 22.07
CA PHE A 151 14.22 6.98 21.43
C PHE A 151 14.15 8.39 22.01
N GLN A 152 14.56 9.39 21.22
CA GLN A 152 14.28 10.81 21.48
C GLN A 152 12.87 11.18 21.02
#